data_AF-A0A819Z4K6-F1
#
_entry.id   AF-A0A819Z4K6-F1
#
_cell.length_a   1.000
_cell.length_b   1.000
_cell.length_c   1.000
_cell.angle_alpha   90.00
_cell.angle_beta   90.00
_cell.angle_gamma   90.00
#
_symmetry.space_group_name_H-M   'P 1'
#
loop_
_entity.id
_entity.type
_entity.pdbx_description
1 polymer ?
#
loop_
_entity_poly.entity_id
_entity_poly.type
_entity_poly.pdbx_seq_one_letter_code
_entity_poly.pdbx_strand_id
1 'polypeptide(L)'
;ARFLVAEVAEDHVGVLNFASAKNPGGGFLKGSQAQEESIARSSSLYLAETQSRFMNGYYDYNRHGPRGIYSHRMIYSPRVTIFKDDNGKLLSSPYHVAIVTAPAPNAGVIKNAKEARNVMTERVKHVLNVFKTNKHDTLVLGAYGCGVFKNDPLDVAIIFRQHLESKEFQHSFKRIIFAILNKEMYQIFEQVFGANDLNTIHEQIATLSLDHGVQKQSTNNNRNKQNKKKGVEKRRRNNHFNEDQNQISDNHDE
;
A
#
# COMPACT_ATOMS: atom_id res chain seq x y z
N ALA A 1 -12.19 -13.20 -3.73
CA ALA A 1 -12.18 -13.90 -5.03
C ALA A 1 -12.93 -15.24 -4.95
N ARG A 2 -12.55 -16.18 -4.08
CA ARG A 2 -13.20 -17.50 -3.94
C ARG A 2 -14.74 -17.46 -3.86
N PHE A 3 -15.31 -16.56 -3.06
CA PHE A 3 -16.78 -16.40 -3.00
C PHE A 3 -17.37 -15.87 -4.29
N LEU A 4 -16.70 -14.93 -4.95
CA LEU A 4 -17.18 -14.31 -6.19
C LEU A 4 -17.22 -15.33 -7.33
N VAL A 5 -16.18 -16.14 -7.50
CA VAL A 5 -16.15 -17.17 -8.57
C VAL A 5 -17.18 -18.29 -8.39
N ALA A 6 -17.77 -18.42 -7.19
CA ALA A 6 -18.90 -19.31 -6.96
C ALA A 6 -20.24 -18.67 -7.36
N GLU A 7 -20.31 -17.34 -7.38
CA GLU A 7 -21.51 -16.56 -7.73
C GLU A 7 -21.53 -16.08 -9.18
N VAL A 8 -20.35 -15.85 -9.76
CA VAL A 8 -20.14 -15.42 -11.15
C VAL A 8 -19.12 -16.33 -11.83
N ALA A 9 -19.15 -16.43 -13.15
CA ALA A 9 -18.19 -17.24 -13.90
C ALA A 9 -16.74 -16.71 -13.68
N GLU A 10 -15.78 -17.64 -13.61
CA GLU A 10 -14.37 -17.35 -13.27
C GLU A 10 -13.71 -16.31 -14.19
N ASP A 11 -14.10 -16.31 -15.46
CA ASP A 11 -13.58 -15.42 -16.51
C ASP A 11 -14.03 -13.97 -16.38
N HIS A 12 -14.96 -13.67 -15.46
CA HIS A 12 -15.40 -12.31 -15.15
C HIS A 12 -14.65 -11.66 -13.98
N VAL A 13 -13.92 -12.45 -13.17
CA VAL A 13 -13.30 -11.96 -11.94
C VAL A 13 -11.87 -11.50 -12.20
N GLY A 14 -11.66 -10.19 -12.09
CA GLY A 14 -10.37 -9.54 -12.15
C GLY A 14 -9.81 -9.17 -10.78
N VAL A 15 -8.54 -9.47 -10.50
CA VAL A 15 -7.86 -9.15 -9.24
C VAL A 15 -6.66 -8.26 -9.52
N LEU A 16 -6.51 -7.17 -8.76
CA LEU A 16 -5.30 -6.34 -8.80
C LEU A 16 -4.21 -6.91 -7.87
N ASN A 17 -3.07 -7.29 -8.43
CA ASN A 17 -1.86 -7.60 -7.66
C ASN A 17 -1.09 -6.30 -7.35
N PHE A 18 -0.82 -6.04 -6.07
CA PHE A 18 -0.10 -4.85 -5.59
C PHE A 18 1.40 -5.05 -5.76
N ALA A 19 1.82 -5.02 -7.03
CA ALA A 19 3.04 -5.67 -7.44
C ALA A 19 4.31 -4.92 -7.05
N SER A 20 5.38 -5.69 -6.89
CA SER A 20 6.73 -5.22 -7.01
C SER A 20 7.00 -4.81 -8.46
N ALA A 21 7.62 -3.65 -8.63
CA ALA A 21 8.10 -3.23 -9.94
C ALA A 21 9.33 -4.05 -10.39
N LYS A 22 10.04 -4.70 -9.46
CA LYS A 22 11.41 -5.19 -9.69
C LYS A 22 11.61 -6.68 -9.54
N ASN A 23 10.72 -7.38 -8.84
CA ASN A 23 10.89 -8.81 -8.54
C ASN A 23 9.54 -9.52 -8.71
N PRO A 24 9.45 -10.56 -9.54
CA PRO A 24 8.22 -11.35 -9.68
C PRO A 24 7.86 -12.01 -8.35
N GLY A 25 6.58 -11.91 -7.95
CA GLY A 25 6.10 -12.36 -6.65
C GLY A 25 6.72 -11.64 -5.44
N GLY A 26 7.33 -10.46 -5.65
CA GLY A 26 7.92 -9.67 -4.57
C GLY A 26 9.05 -10.39 -3.85
N GLY A 27 8.97 -10.46 -2.52
CA GLY A 27 9.94 -11.13 -1.65
C GLY A 27 9.55 -12.53 -1.19
N PHE A 28 8.58 -13.21 -1.82
CA PHE A 28 7.94 -14.39 -1.21
C PHE A 28 8.90 -15.55 -0.92
N LEU A 29 9.92 -15.77 -1.76
CA LEU A 29 10.96 -16.79 -1.54
C LEU A 29 11.85 -16.49 -0.33
N LYS A 30 11.88 -15.23 0.12
CA LYS A 30 12.63 -14.76 1.30
C LYS A 30 11.75 -14.68 2.54
N GLY A 31 10.51 -15.16 2.49
CA GLY A 31 9.57 -15.13 3.61
C GLY A 31 8.87 -13.80 3.84
N SER A 32 8.97 -12.84 2.90
CA SER A 32 8.27 -11.56 3.02
C SER A 32 6.74 -11.73 3.04
N GLN A 33 6.06 -10.81 3.72
CA GLN A 33 4.62 -10.83 3.93
C GLN A 33 3.99 -9.55 3.41
N ALA A 34 3.39 -9.63 2.22
CA ALA A 34 2.47 -8.65 1.70
C ALA A 34 1.45 -9.35 0.77
N GLN A 35 0.59 -8.57 0.12
CA GLN A 35 -0.48 -9.08 -0.74
C GLN A 35 0.09 -9.85 -1.95
N GLU A 36 1.09 -9.30 -2.63
CA GLU A 36 1.75 -9.96 -3.77
C GLU A 36 2.36 -11.31 -3.35
N GLU A 37 3.10 -11.35 -2.24
CA GLU A 37 3.72 -12.58 -1.76
C GLU A 37 2.68 -13.65 -1.38
N SER A 38 1.53 -13.23 -0.85
CA SER A 38 0.43 -14.16 -0.57
C SER A 38 -0.12 -14.77 -1.85
N ILE A 39 -0.40 -13.94 -2.86
CA ILE A 39 -0.87 -14.42 -4.17
C ILE A 39 0.18 -15.35 -4.80
N ALA A 40 1.46 -14.99 -4.77
CA ALA A 40 2.54 -15.80 -5.33
C ALA A 40 2.65 -17.19 -4.66
N ARG A 41 2.45 -17.28 -3.34
CA ARG A 41 2.51 -18.56 -2.61
C ARG A 41 1.29 -19.47 -2.83
N SER A 42 0.15 -18.86 -3.09
CA SER A 42 -1.16 -19.54 -3.14
C SER A 42 -1.67 -19.78 -4.56
N SER A 43 -0.89 -19.40 -5.59
CA SER A 43 -1.33 -19.45 -6.97
C SER A 43 -0.24 -19.74 -8.00
N SER A 44 -0.65 -19.89 -9.25
CA SER A 44 0.25 -20.03 -10.40
C SER A 44 0.81 -18.69 -10.90
N LEU A 45 0.55 -17.56 -10.23
CA LEU A 45 0.95 -16.23 -10.72
C LEU A 45 2.47 -16.11 -10.92
N TYR A 46 3.27 -16.66 -10.00
CA TYR A 46 4.74 -16.57 -10.09
C TYR A 46 5.28 -17.22 -11.38
N LEU A 47 4.69 -18.33 -11.82
CA LEU A 47 5.04 -18.98 -13.09
C LEU A 47 4.69 -18.11 -14.30
N ALA A 48 3.57 -17.38 -14.24
CA ALA A 48 3.19 -16.44 -15.29
C ALA A 48 4.16 -15.24 -15.35
N GLU A 49 4.50 -14.67 -14.20
CA GLU A 49 5.37 -13.49 -14.09
C GLU A 49 6.84 -13.75 -14.47
N THR A 50 7.32 -14.99 -14.30
CA THR A 50 8.72 -15.37 -14.59
C THR A 50 8.99 -15.69 -16.06
N GLN A 51 7.99 -15.61 -16.94
CA GLN A 51 8.20 -15.76 -18.38
C GLN A 51 9.20 -14.70 -18.90
N SER A 52 10.11 -15.10 -19.79
CA SER A 52 11.21 -14.24 -20.29
C SER A 52 10.72 -12.89 -20.85
N ARG A 53 9.56 -12.88 -21.52
CA ARG A 53 8.96 -11.64 -22.04
C ARG A 53 8.64 -10.61 -20.95
N PHE A 54 8.25 -11.05 -19.76
CA PHE A 54 7.91 -10.16 -18.65
C PHE A 54 9.14 -9.81 -17.80
N MET A 55 10.08 -10.74 -17.67
CA MET A 55 11.40 -10.47 -17.10
C MET A 55 12.05 -9.27 -17.80
N ASN A 56 12.11 -9.31 -19.13
CA ASN A 56 12.70 -8.23 -19.93
C ASN A 56 11.76 -7.01 -20.03
N GLY A 57 10.49 -7.25 -20.37
CA GLY A 57 9.54 -6.20 -20.73
C GLY A 57 9.00 -5.40 -19.56
N TYR A 58 8.88 -5.99 -18.37
CA TYR A 58 8.32 -5.35 -17.17
C TYR A 58 9.39 -5.16 -16.10
N TYR A 59 10.06 -6.23 -15.65
CA TYR A 59 10.92 -6.15 -14.48
C TYR A 59 12.25 -5.45 -14.78
N ASP A 60 12.96 -5.82 -15.85
CA ASP A 60 14.20 -5.14 -16.24
C ASP A 60 13.96 -3.69 -16.62
N TYR A 61 12.87 -3.40 -17.33
CA TYR A 61 12.49 -2.03 -17.64
C TYR A 61 12.36 -1.18 -16.37
N ASN A 62 11.64 -1.67 -15.37
CA ASN A 62 11.45 -0.97 -14.10
C ASN A 62 12.70 -0.95 -13.20
N ARG A 63 13.62 -1.93 -13.34
CA ARG A 63 14.91 -1.93 -12.65
C ARG A 63 15.82 -0.78 -13.12
N HIS A 64 15.79 -0.47 -14.41
CA HIS A 64 16.58 0.59 -15.03
C HIS A 64 15.84 1.95 -15.11
N GLY A 65 14.54 1.97 -14.85
CA GLY A 65 13.71 3.19 -14.89
C GLY A 65 13.84 4.11 -13.66
N PRO A 66 13.10 5.24 -13.65
CA PRO A 66 13.10 6.20 -12.55
C PRO A 66 12.69 5.55 -11.22
N ARG A 67 13.48 5.78 -10.17
CA ARG A 67 13.26 5.17 -8.85
C ARG A 67 11.96 5.66 -8.23
N GLY A 68 11.14 4.72 -7.79
CA GLY A 68 9.89 4.96 -7.08
C GLY A 68 8.71 5.30 -7.98
N ILE A 69 8.91 6.06 -9.07
CA ILE A 69 7.84 6.33 -10.04
C ILE A 69 7.41 5.04 -10.75
N TYR A 70 8.40 4.25 -11.19
CA TYR A 70 8.21 3.08 -12.07
C TYR A 70 7.46 3.41 -13.35
N SER A 71 7.17 2.41 -14.18
CA SER A 71 6.44 2.58 -15.44
C SER A 71 4.96 2.22 -15.31
N HIS A 72 4.17 2.59 -16.32
CA HIS A 72 2.78 2.14 -16.48
C HIS A 72 2.67 0.76 -17.14
N ARG A 73 3.79 0.03 -17.28
CA ARG A 73 3.77 -1.35 -17.78
C ARG A 73 3.05 -2.24 -16.77
N MET A 74 2.26 -3.17 -17.28
CA MET A 74 1.48 -4.12 -16.47
C MET A 74 1.60 -5.51 -17.09
N ILE A 75 1.44 -6.53 -16.25
CA ILE A 75 1.31 -7.92 -16.70
C ILE A 75 -0.15 -8.32 -16.52
N TYR A 76 -0.79 -8.74 -17.59
CA TYR A 76 -2.13 -9.32 -17.55
C TYR A 76 -2.02 -10.85 -17.64
N SER A 77 -2.50 -11.52 -16.61
CA SER A 77 -2.52 -12.98 -16.49
C SER A 77 -3.98 -13.45 -16.48
N PRO A 78 -4.52 -13.94 -17.61
CA PRO A 78 -5.97 -14.12 -17.78
C PRO A 78 -6.59 -15.26 -16.97
N ARG A 79 -5.78 -16.26 -16.57
CA ARG A 79 -6.28 -17.48 -15.92
C ARG A 79 -5.28 -18.01 -14.90
N VAL A 80 -5.11 -17.27 -13.81
CA VAL A 80 -4.26 -17.69 -12.68
C VAL A 80 -5.03 -18.68 -11.81
N THR A 81 -4.42 -19.84 -11.54
CA THR A 81 -5.01 -20.87 -10.68
C THR A 81 -4.69 -20.56 -9.23
N ILE A 82 -5.71 -20.36 -8.38
CA ILE A 82 -5.57 -20.30 -6.93
C ILE A 82 -5.77 -21.70 -6.37
N PHE A 83 -4.78 -22.20 -5.64
CA PHE A 83 -4.77 -23.58 -5.13
C PHE A 83 -4.51 -23.69 -3.62
N LYS A 84 -4.29 -22.57 -2.91
CA LYS A 84 -4.25 -22.54 -1.42
C LYS A 84 -5.20 -21.49 -0.84
N ASP A 85 -5.66 -21.74 0.38
CA ASP A 85 -6.36 -20.75 1.20
C ASP A 85 -5.39 -19.84 1.98
N ASP A 86 -5.95 -18.91 2.76
CA ASP A 86 -5.18 -17.93 3.54
C ASP A 86 -4.35 -18.57 4.66
N ASN A 87 -4.68 -19.79 5.09
CA ASN A 87 -3.90 -20.57 6.04
C ASN A 87 -2.80 -21.40 5.36
N GLY A 88 -2.68 -21.31 4.03
CA GLY A 88 -1.72 -22.05 3.22
C GLY A 88 -2.11 -23.50 2.95
N LYS A 89 -3.34 -23.92 3.30
CA LYS A 89 -3.83 -25.27 3.03
C LYS A 89 -4.26 -25.38 1.57
N LEU A 90 -3.97 -26.52 0.94
CA LEU A 90 -4.44 -26.81 -0.42
C LEU A 90 -5.98 -26.85 -0.47
N LEU A 91 -6.53 -26.21 -1.49
CA LEU A 91 -7.96 -26.23 -1.77
C LEU A 91 -8.34 -27.58 -2.42
N SER A 92 -9.48 -28.15 -2.00
CA SER A 92 -10.05 -29.34 -2.66
C SER A 92 -10.53 -29.06 -4.08
N SER A 93 -10.95 -27.82 -4.34
CA SER A 93 -11.30 -27.31 -5.67
C SER A 93 -10.55 -26.00 -5.90
N PRO A 94 -9.40 -26.04 -6.60
CA PRO A 94 -8.78 -24.84 -7.14
C PRO A 94 -9.75 -24.07 -8.03
N TYR A 95 -9.56 -22.76 -8.13
CA TYR A 95 -10.37 -21.88 -8.97
C TYR A 95 -9.48 -20.92 -9.73
N HIS A 96 -10.03 -20.29 -10.76
CA HIS A 96 -9.30 -19.36 -11.60
C HIS A 96 -9.78 -17.92 -11.45
N VAL A 97 -8.84 -16.99 -11.62
CA VAL A 97 -9.12 -15.55 -11.74
C VAL A 97 -8.16 -14.92 -12.74
N ALA A 98 -8.55 -13.80 -13.34
CA ALA A 98 -7.60 -12.94 -14.02
C ALA A 98 -6.87 -12.04 -13.01
N ILE A 99 -5.58 -11.81 -13.24
CA ILE A 99 -4.76 -10.93 -12.40
C ILE A 99 -4.08 -9.86 -13.26
N VAL A 100 -4.20 -8.61 -12.84
CA VAL A 100 -3.40 -7.50 -13.34
C VAL A 100 -2.31 -7.19 -12.32
N THR A 101 -1.07 -7.43 -12.69
CA THR A 101 0.13 -7.07 -11.94
C THR A 101 0.57 -5.68 -12.37
N ALA A 102 0.47 -4.72 -11.46
CA ALA A 102 0.89 -3.34 -11.67
C ALA A 102 1.55 -2.79 -10.39
N PRO A 103 2.66 -2.05 -10.49
CA PRO A 103 3.32 -1.53 -9.31
C PRO A 103 2.80 -0.14 -8.98
N ALA A 104 2.33 0.09 -7.75
CA ALA A 104 2.00 1.45 -7.32
C ALA A 104 3.26 2.33 -7.33
N PRO A 105 3.16 3.66 -7.51
CA PRO A 105 4.29 4.53 -7.23
C PRO A 105 4.72 4.37 -5.78
N ASN A 106 6.02 4.40 -5.51
CA ASN A 106 6.57 4.33 -4.16
C ASN A 106 6.71 5.75 -3.59
N ALA A 107 5.66 6.22 -2.92
CA ALA A 107 5.62 7.52 -2.25
C ALA A 107 6.65 7.64 -1.11
N GLY A 108 7.14 6.52 -0.56
CA GLY A 108 8.26 6.52 0.39
C GLY A 108 9.60 6.90 -0.23
N VAL A 109 9.72 6.86 -1.56
CA VAL A 109 10.94 7.20 -2.31
C VAL A 109 10.76 8.49 -3.12
N ILE A 110 9.58 8.73 -3.67
CA ILE A 110 9.27 9.93 -4.45
C ILE A 110 9.21 11.13 -3.48
N LYS A 111 10.04 12.15 -3.71
CA LYS A 111 10.10 13.33 -2.82
C LYS A 111 8.86 14.22 -2.92
N ASN A 112 8.23 14.27 -4.10
CA ASN A 112 7.09 15.14 -4.37
C ASN A 112 5.78 14.34 -4.25
N ALA A 113 4.99 14.63 -3.21
CA ALA A 113 3.70 13.97 -2.98
C ALA A 113 2.71 14.19 -4.14
N LYS A 114 2.70 15.38 -4.75
CA LYS A 114 1.82 15.68 -5.91
C LYS A 114 2.20 14.82 -7.12
N GLU A 115 3.48 14.60 -7.35
CA GLU A 115 3.97 13.73 -8.43
C GLU A 115 3.54 12.28 -8.19
N ALA A 116 3.76 11.75 -6.97
CA ALA A 116 3.33 10.40 -6.62
C ALA A 116 1.81 10.22 -6.80
N ARG A 117 1.03 11.21 -6.37
CA ARG A 117 -0.43 11.23 -6.54
C ARG A 117 -0.84 11.26 -8.01
N ASN A 118 -0.23 12.09 -8.85
CA ASN A 118 -0.52 12.16 -10.28
C ASN A 118 -0.23 10.82 -10.98
N VAL A 119 0.92 10.22 -10.69
CA VAL A 119 1.30 8.91 -11.23
C VAL A 119 0.34 7.81 -10.77
N MET A 120 -0.09 7.85 -9.50
CA MET A 120 -1.11 6.93 -8.98
C MET A 120 -2.42 7.09 -9.75
N THR A 121 -2.88 8.34 -9.96
CA THR A 121 -4.10 8.64 -10.72
C THR A 121 -4.06 8.06 -12.13
N GLU A 122 -2.97 8.28 -12.87
CA GLU A 122 -2.81 7.71 -14.22
C GLU A 122 -2.78 6.18 -14.18
N ARG A 123 -2.06 5.61 -13.21
CA ARG A 123 -1.88 4.16 -13.14
C ARG A 123 -3.17 3.43 -12.79
N VAL A 124 -3.99 3.98 -11.89
CA VAL A 124 -5.32 3.44 -11.58
C VAL A 124 -6.19 3.43 -12.85
N LYS A 125 -6.19 4.51 -13.64
CA LYS A 125 -6.88 4.54 -14.93
C LYS A 125 -6.45 3.40 -15.85
N HIS A 126 -5.14 3.19 -15.98
CA HIS A 126 -4.62 2.12 -16.83
C HIS A 126 -5.01 0.73 -16.32
N VAL A 127 -4.97 0.48 -15.01
CA VAL A 127 -5.41 -0.79 -14.40
C VAL A 127 -6.88 -1.06 -14.73
N LEU A 128 -7.76 -0.08 -14.53
CA LEU A 128 -9.19 -0.22 -14.82
C LEU A 128 -9.44 -0.45 -16.31
N ASN A 129 -8.69 0.23 -17.19
CA ASN A 129 -8.78 -0.01 -18.63
C ASN A 129 -8.36 -1.43 -19.02
N VAL A 130 -7.32 -2.01 -18.39
CA VAL A 130 -6.95 -3.41 -18.65
C VAL A 130 -8.10 -4.35 -18.30
N PHE A 131 -8.75 -4.17 -17.14
CA PHE A 131 -9.91 -5.00 -16.78
C PHE A 131 -11.08 -4.82 -17.75
N LYS A 132 -11.44 -3.57 -18.04
CA LYS A 132 -12.53 -3.22 -18.97
C LYS A 132 -12.31 -3.81 -20.36
N THR A 133 -11.12 -3.62 -20.94
CA THR A 133 -10.78 -4.12 -22.28
C THR A 133 -10.80 -5.65 -22.34
N ASN A 134 -10.44 -6.32 -21.24
CA ASN A 134 -10.48 -7.78 -21.13
C ASN A 134 -11.83 -8.31 -20.62
N LYS A 135 -12.87 -7.47 -20.55
CA LYS A 135 -14.26 -7.83 -20.21
C LYS A 135 -14.46 -8.39 -18.79
N HIS A 136 -13.58 -8.04 -17.85
CA HIS A 136 -13.80 -8.30 -16.44
C HIS A 136 -14.77 -7.27 -15.87
N ASP A 137 -15.91 -7.71 -15.37
CA ASP A 137 -16.95 -6.84 -14.80
C ASP A 137 -17.09 -6.99 -13.27
N THR A 138 -16.34 -7.92 -12.66
CA THR A 138 -16.28 -8.13 -11.22
C THR A 138 -14.83 -7.96 -10.73
N LEU A 139 -14.56 -6.90 -9.99
CA LEU A 139 -13.19 -6.56 -9.57
C LEU A 139 -12.93 -6.80 -8.09
N VAL A 140 -11.74 -7.30 -7.78
CA VAL A 140 -11.16 -7.30 -6.43
C VAL A 140 -9.97 -6.35 -6.42
N LEU A 141 -10.17 -5.20 -5.77
CA LEU A 141 -9.21 -4.13 -5.56
C LEU A 141 -8.86 -4.05 -4.06
N GLY A 142 -8.21 -2.95 -3.64
CA GLY A 142 -7.93 -2.68 -2.23
C GLY A 142 -7.00 -1.49 -2.06
N ALA A 143 -6.30 -1.44 -0.91
CA ALA A 143 -5.39 -0.37 -0.53
C ALA A 143 -4.05 -0.40 -1.32
N TYR A 144 -4.15 -0.21 -2.64
CA TYR A 144 -3.06 -0.32 -3.60
C TYR A 144 -1.89 0.63 -3.25
N GLY A 145 -0.72 0.07 -2.98
CA GLY A 145 0.48 0.85 -2.65
C GLY A 145 0.49 1.52 -1.28
N CYS A 146 -0.51 1.28 -0.42
CA CYS A 146 -0.63 1.96 0.88
C CYS A 146 0.26 1.37 1.99
N GLY A 147 0.80 0.16 1.77
CA GLY A 147 1.70 -0.52 2.70
C GLY A 147 3.16 -0.04 2.59
N VAL A 148 4.03 -0.92 2.08
CA VAL A 148 5.48 -0.64 1.94
C VAL A 148 5.75 0.60 1.08
N PHE A 149 4.90 0.89 0.11
CA PHE A 149 5.06 2.02 -0.81
C PHE A 149 4.51 3.35 -0.28
N LYS A 150 3.91 3.35 0.92
CA LYS A 150 3.55 4.56 1.70
C LYS A 150 2.63 5.56 0.99
N ASN A 151 1.83 5.13 0.02
CA ASN A 151 0.77 6.00 -0.51
C ASN A 151 -0.29 6.23 0.57
N ASP A 152 -0.87 7.42 0.60
CA ASP A 152 -1.95 7.75 1.53
C ASP A 152 -3.22 6.95 1.14
N PRO A 153 -3.78 6.09 2.02
CA PRO A 153 -5.01 5.36 1.75
C PRO A 153 -6.18 6.23 1.31
N LEU A 154 -6.26 7.46 1.83
CA LEU A 154 -7.32 8.40 1.50
C LEU A 154 -7.23 8.89 0.05
N ASP A 155 -6.03 9.29 -0.38
CA ASP A 155 -5.78 9.66 -1.77
C ASP A 155 -6.07 8.49 -2.71
N VAL A 156 -5.63 7.27 -2.36
CA VAL A 156 -5.85 6.08 -3.20
C VAL A 156 -7.34 5.76 -3.32
N ALA A 157 -8.10 5.83 -2.22
CA ALA A 157 -9.55 5.63 -2.24
C ALA A 157 -10.26 6.67 -3.12
N ILE A 158 -9.92 7.96 -2.96
CA ILE A 158 -10.48 9.06 -3.76
C ILE A 158 -10.15 8.86 -5.25
N ILE A 159 -8.90 8.51 -5.58
CA ILE A 159 -8.48 8.27 -6.96
C ILE A 159 -9.28 7.12 -7.59
N PHE A 160 -9.46 6.00 -6.88
CA PHE A 160 -10.31 4.93 -7.37
C PHE A 160 -11.74 5.40 -7.59
N ARG A 161 -12.35 6.07 -6.61
CA ARG A 161 -13.72 6.58 -6.71
C ARG A 161 -13.89 7.51 -7.92
N GLN A 162 -12.99 8.47 -8.08
CA GLN A 162 -12.99 9.42 -9.21
C GLN A 162 -12.99 8.72 -10.57
N HIS A 163 -12.15 7.69 -10.75
CA HIS A 163 -12.15 6.95 -12.01
C HIS A 163 -13.40 6.09 -12.16
N LEU A 164 -13.81 5.38 -11.12
CA LEU A 164 -14.96 4.48 -11.16
C LEU A 164 -16.28 5.23 -11.45
N GLU A 165 -16.44 6.45 -10.94
CA GLU A 165 -17.59 7.32 -11.19
C GLU A 165 -17.46 8.16 -12.48
N SER A 166 -16.30 8.14 -13.14
CA SER A 166 -16.12 8.87 -14.39
C SER A 166 -16.98 8.28 -15.51
N LYS A 167 -17.32 9.12 -16.50
CA LYS A 167 -18.01 8.69 -17.73
C LYS A 167 -17.33 7.51 -18.44
N GLU A 168 -16.01 7.37 -18.27
CA GLU A 168 -15.23 6.29 -18.88
C GLU A 168 -15.52 4.92 -18.24
N PHE A 169 -15.81 4.85 -16.93
CA PHE A 169 -15.92 3.58 -16.19
C PHE A 169 -17.24 3.35 -15.45
N GLN A 170 -18.12 4.35 -15.29
CA GLN A 170 -19.35 4.28 -14.48
C GLN A 170 -20.32 3.14 -14.82
N HIS A 171 -20.17 2.50 -15.99
CA HIS A 171 -20.96 1.33 -16.42
C HIS A 171 -20.11 0.13 -16.85
N SER A 172 -18.81 0.15 -16.54
CA SER A 172 -17.87 -0.91 -17.00
C SER A 172 -17.83 -2.11 -16.06
N PHE A 173 -18.15 -1.93 -14.78
CA PHE A 173 -18.05 -2.98 -13.78
C PHE A 173 -19.39 -3.14 -13.05
N LYS A 174 -19.87 -4.37 -12.94
CA LYS A 174 -21.10 -4.71 -12.22
C LYS A 174 -20.86 -4.79 -10.71
N ARG A 175 -19.64 -5.18 -10.31
CA ARG A 175 -19.30 -5.38 -8.90
C ARG A 175 -17.84 -5.05 -8.64
N ILE A 176 -17.59 -4.28 -7.59
CA ILE A 176 -16.24 -3.90 -7.19
C ILE A 176 -16.13 -4.15 -5.69
N ILE A 177 -15.12 -4.92 -5.29
CA ILE A 177 -14.84 -5.23 -3.90
C ILE A 177 -13.46 -4.67 -3.57
N PHE A 178 -13.39 -3.82 -2.55
CA PHE A 178 -12.13 -3.40 -1.93
C PHE A 178 -11.80 -4.33 -0.77
N ALA A 179 -10.98 -5.36 -1.03
CA ALA A 179 -10.58 -6.33 -0.02
C ALA A 179 -9.40 -5.80 0.81
N ILE A 180 -9.70 -5.21 1.97
CA ILE A 180 -8.72 -4.51 2.81
C ILE A 180 -8.68 -5.14 4.21
N LEU A 181 -7.54 -5.74 4.57
CA LEU A 181 -7.36 -6.43 5.86
C LEU A 181 -7.02 -5.47 7.01
N ASN A 182 -6.36 -4.35 6.71
CA ASN A 182 -6.02 -3.36 7.72
C ASN A 182 -7.27 -2.54 8.09
N LYS A 183 -7.63 -2.53 9.37
CA LYS A 183 -8.87 -1.90 9.87
C LYS A 183 -8.93 -0.40 9.61
N GLU A 184 -7.84 0.34 9.81
CA GLU A 184 -7.80 1.79 9.61
C GLU A 184 -7.96 2.14 8.13
N MET A 185 -7.23 1.43 7.25
CA MET A 185 -7.37 1.59 5.79
C MET A 185 -8.77 1.22 5.32
N TYR A 186 -9.36 0.15 5.88
CA TYR A 186 -10.73 -0.24 5.59
C TYR A 186 -11.70 0.90 5.92
N GLN A 187 -11.61 1.49 7.12
CA GLN A 187 -12.48 2.59 7.54
C GLN A 187 -12.36 3.81 6.63
N ILE A 188 -11.15 4.13 6.15
CA ILE A 188 -10.94 5.22 5.19
C ILE A 188 -11.66 4.94 3.87
N PHE A 189 -11.51 3.73 3.32
CA PHE A 189 -12.20 3.35 2.09
C PHE A 189 -13.72 3.31 2.29
N GLU A 190 -14.20 2.79 3.43
CA GLU A 190 -15.61 2.77 3.78
C GLU A 190 -16.21 4.18 3.83
N GLN A 191 -15.52 5.14 4.44
CA GLN A 191 -15.95 6.54 4.46
C GLN A 191 -15.98 7.14 3.04
N VAL A 192 -14.93 6.91 2.24
CA VAL A 192 -14.84 7.46 0.89
C VAL A 192 -15.91 6.87 -0.04
N PHE A 193 -16.23 5.58 0.04
CA PHE A 193 -17.25 4.97 -0.83
C PHE A 193 -18.67 5.06 -0.25
N GLY A 194 -18.82 5.32 1.05
CA GLY A 194 -20.12 5.53 1.70
C GLY A 194 -20.64 6.97 1.67
N ALA A 195 -19.79 7.95 1.36
CA ALA A 195 -20.21 9.35 1.27
C ALA A 195 -21.02 9.66 0.00
N ASN A 196 -22.01 10.54 0.10
CA ASN A 196 -22.90 10.91 -1.02
C ASN A 196 -22.15 11.54 -2.20
N ASP A 197 -21.14 12.38 -1.94
CA ASP A 197 -20.28 12.97 -2.95
C ASP A 197 -18.85 13.20 -2.45
N LEU A 198 -17.94 13.54 -3.37
CA LEU A 198 -16.53 13.84 -3.08
C LEU A 198 -16.33 15.17 -2.34
N ASN A 199 -17.28 16.12 -2.42
CA ASN A 199 -17.17 17.41 -1.74
C ASN A 199 -17.36 17.23 -0.22
N THR A 200 -18.32 16.39 0.16
CA THR A 200 -18.57 15.97 1.54
C THR A 200 -17.31 15.34 2.15
N ILE A 201 -16.56 14.57 1.35
CA ILE A 201 -15.29 13.98 1.78
C ILE A 201 -14.23 15.07 2.00
N HIS A 202 -14.09 16.03 1.09
CA HIS A 202 -13.14 17.13 1.25
C HIS A 202 -13.41 17.97 2.51
N GLU A 203 -14.68 18.23 2.83
CA GLU A 203 -15.08 18.92 4.05
C GLU A 203 -14.75 18.09 5.30
N GLN A 204 -15.07 16.79 5.30
CA GLN A 204 -14.76 15.87 6.41
C GLN A 204 -13.24 15.68 6.62
N ILE A 205 -12.45 15.63 5.55
CA ILE A 205 -10.99 15.56 5.60
C ILE A 205 -10.40 16.86 6.14
N ALA A 206 -10.95 18.01 5.76
CA ALA A 206 -10.53 19.29 6.34
C ALA A 206 -10.77 19.31 7.85
N THR A 207 -11.90 18.78 8.33
CA THR A 207 -12.19 18.65 9.77
C THR A 207 -11.24 17.66 10.46
N LEU A 208 -11.00 16.48 9.87
CA LEU A 208 -10.09 15.46 10.43
C LEU A 208 -8.62 15.88 10.41
N SER A 209 -8.19 16.64 9.39
CA SER A 209 -6.81 17.15 9.27
C SER A 209 -6.52 18.24 10.31
N LEU A 210 -7.53 19.01 10.71
CA LEU A 210 -7.45 19.95 11.83
C LEU A 210 -7.25 19.20 13.16
N ASP A 211 -8.00 18.13 13.41
CA ASP A 211 -7.86 17.32 14.63
C ASP A 211 -6.52 16.55 14.69
N HIS A 212 -6.06 15.98 13.57
CA HIS A 212 -4.76 15.31 13.50
C HIS A 212 -3.59 16.30 13.58
N GLY A 213 -3.77 17.54 13.11
CA GLY A 213 -2.80 18.64 13.28
C GLY A 213 -2.62 19.05 14.75
N VAL A 214 -3.74 19.13 15.49
CA VAL A 214 -3.75 19.40 16.94
C VAL A 214 -3.14 18.24 17.74
N GLN A 215 -3.41 16.99 17.35
CA GLN A 215 -2.80 15.80 17.99
C GLN A 215 -1.30 15.64 17.68
N LYS A 216 -0.84 15.95 16.46
CA LYS A 216 0.61 15.96 16.12
C LYS A 216 1.37 17.08 16.83
N GLN A 217 0.78 18.27 16.98
CA GLN A 217 1.41 19.37 17.73
C GLN A 217 1.46 19.10 19.24
N SER A 218 0.39 18.53 19.82
CA SER A 218 0.38 18.18 21.25
C SER A 218 1.36 17.04 21.59
N THR A 219 1.49 16.02 20.73
CA THR A 219 2.47 14.94 20.90
C THR A 219 3.91 15.41 20.70
N ASN A 220 4.20 16.30 19.74
CA ASN A 220 5.53 16.90 19.59
C ASN A 220 5.88 17.85 20.75
N ASN A 221 4.92 18.64 21.25
CA ASN A 221 5.13 19.49 22.42
C ASN A 221 5.37 18.67 23.70
N ASN A 222 4.69 17.54 23.87
CA ASN A 222 4.92 16.63 25.00
C ASN A 222 6.28 15.91 24.89
N ARG A 223 6.69 15.45 23.70
CA ARG A 223 8.04 14.89 23.48
C ARG A 223 9.15 15.91 23.73
N ASN A 224 8.98 17.16 23.27
CA ASN A 224 9.95 18.23 23.53
C ASN A 224 10.02 18.62 25.01
N LYS A 225 8.90 18.63 25.74
CA LYS A 225 8.88 18.82 27.20
C LYS A 225 9.57 17.67 27.95
N GLN A 226 9.36 16.41 27.54
CA GLN A 226 10.04 15.25 28.14
C GLN A 226 11.56 15.25 27.86
N ASN A 227 11.98 15.59 26.65
CA ASN A 227 13.41 15.68 26.30
C ASN A 227 14.11 16.84 27.03
N LYS A 228 13.44 17.99 27.23
CA LYS A 228 13.96 19.07 28.09
C LYS A 228 14.10 18.63 29.55
N LYS A 229 13.10 17.92 30.12
CA LYS A 229 13.19 17.39 31.49
C LYS A 229 14.35 16.39 31.65
N LYS A 230 14.50 15.43 30.73
CA LYS A 230 15.62 14.46 30.75
C LYS A 230 16.99 15.13 30.59
N GLY A 231 17.08 16.19 29.77
CA GLY A 231 18.32 16.97 29.61
C GLY A 231 18.73 17.76 30.87
N VAL A 232 17.75 18.32 31.59
CA VAL A 232 17.99 19.03 32.87
C VAL A 232 18.36 18.06 33.99
N GLU A 233 17.72 16.88 34.04
CA GLU A 233 18.02 15.84 35.03
C GLU A 233 19.41 15.23 34.82
N LYS A 234 19.84 15.05 33.56
CA LYS A 234 21.19 14.59 33.20
C LYS A 234 22.27 15.62 33.56
N ARG A 235 22.00 16.92 33.41
CA ARG A 235 22.90 18.00 33.84
C ARG A 235 23.03 18.09 35.36
N ARG A 236 21.94 17.89 36.11
CA ARG A 236 21.98 17.82 37.58
C ARG A 236 22.80 16.65 38.11
N ARG A 237 22.67 15.45 37.50
CA ARG A 237 23.48 14.28 37.89
C ARG A 237 24.97 14.45 37.58
N ASN A 238 25.32 15.08 36.46
CA ASN A 238 26.72 15.36 36.13
C ASN A 238 27.36 16.41 37.04
N ASN A 239 26.60 17.41 37.52
CA ASN A 239 27.13 18.38 38.47
C ASN A 239 27.36 17.77 39.85
N HIS A 240 26.51 16.85 40.30
CA HIS A 240 26.69 16.16 41.58
C HIS A 240 27.92 15.22 41.57
N PHE A 241 28.16 14.53 40.45
CA PHE A 241 29.36 13.70 40.27
C PHE A 241 30.68 14.51 40.28
N ASN A 242 30.66 15.78 39.87
CA ASN A 242 31.84 16.63 39.87
C ASN A 242 32.11 17.29 41.23
N GLU A 243 31.09 17.45 42.09
CA GLU A 243 31.28 17.94 43.47
C GLU A 243 31.87 16.84 44.37
N ASP A 244 31.48 15.58 44.19
CA ASP A 244 32.01 14.44 44.96
C ASP A 244 33.48 14.11 44.60
N GLN A 245 33.97 14.46 43.41
CA GLN A 245 35.38 14.25 43.03
C GLN A 245 36.34 15.32 43.54
N ASN A 246 35.84 16.51 43.90
CA ASN A 246 36.67 17.60 44.44
C ASN A 246 36.83 17.57 45.96
N GLN A 247 36.24 16.60 46.67
CA GLN A 247 36.43 16.41 48.12
C GLN A 247 37.45 15.32 48.48
N ILE A 248 38.12 14.69 47.50
CA ILE A 248 39.07 13.57 47.75
C ILE A 248 40.55 13.97 47.53
N SER A 249 40.86 15.19 47.08
CA SER A 249 42.23 15.59 46.75
C SER A 249 43.00 16.43 47.79
N ASP A 250 42.44 16.67 48.98
CA ASP A 250 43.16 17.39 50.06
C ASP A 250 43.42 16.44 51.23
N ASN A 251 44.45 15.59 51.10
CA ASN A 251 45.22 14.99 52.19
C ASN A 251 46.36 14.15 51.59
N HIS A 252 47.53 14.74 51.42
CA HIS A 252 48.85 14.16 51.70
C HIS A 252 49.95 15.02 51.07
N ASP A 253 50.53 15.92 51.86
CA ASP A 253 51.89 16.44 51.67
C ASP A 253 52.70 16.09 52.94
N GLU A 254 53.74 15.26 52.75
CA GLU A 254 55.00 15.25 53.52
C GLU A 254 56.12 15.63 52.53
#